data_AF-A0A2G6ZN73-F1
#
_entry.id   AF-A0A2G6ZN73-F1
#
_cell.length_a   1.000
_cell.length_b   1.000
_cell.length_c   1.000
_cell.angle_alpha   90.00
_cell.angle_beta   90.00
_cell.angle_gamma   90.00
#
_symmetry.space_group_name_H-M   'P 1'
#
loop_
_entity.id
_entity.type
_entity.pdbx_description
1 polymer ?
#
loop_
_entity_poly.entity_id
_entity_poly.type
_entity_poly.pdbx_seq_one_letter_code
_entity_poly.pdbx_strand_id
1 'polypeptide(L)' 'MKLMIDLFSTDYGLMSLAVIVLILVMAVFFIRLFMGKMKTIAAEALE' A
#
# COMPACT_ATOMS: atom_id res chain seq x y z
N MET A 1 1.78 -3.21 25.01
CA MET A 1 2.73 -2.24 24.40
C MET A 1 4.09 -2.84 24.07
N LYS A 2 4.32 -4.16 24.25
CA LYS A 2 5.58 -4.80 23.88
C LYS A 2 5.75 -4.95 22.36
N LEU A 3 4.66 -5.32 21.66
CA LEU A 3 4.64 -5.47 20.19
C LEU A 3 5.08 -4.22 19.41
N MET A 4 4.63 -3.03 19.82
CA MET A 4 5.03 -1.79 19.16
C MET A 4 6.52 -1.50 19.39
N ILE A 5 7.02 -1.74 20.61
CA ILE A 5 8.43 -1.56 20.95
C ILE A 5 9.29 -2.58 20.18
N ASP A 6 8.86 -3.84 20.12
CA ASP A 6 9.54 -4.91 19.39
C ASP A 6 9.58 -4.60 17.87
N LEU A 7 8.52 -4.01 17.32
CA LEU A 7 8.44 -3.66 15.89
C LEU A 7 9.39 -2.51 15.50
N PHE A 8 9.62 -1.53 16.38
CA PHE A 8 10.49 -0.39 16.08
C PHE A 8 11.91 -0.51 16.66
N SER A 9 12.14 -1.40 17.62
CA SER A 9 13.39 -1.43 18.41
C SER A 9 14.20 -2.72 18.23
N THR A 10 13.74 -3.67 17.40
CA THR A 10 14.48 -4.89 17.09
C THR A 10 14.82 -4.96 15.60
N ASP A 11 15.91 -5.65 15.26
CA ASP A 11 16.36 -5.82 13.87
C ASP A 11 15.31 -6.53 13.00
N TYR A 12 14.62 -7.52 13.57
CA TYR A 12 13.50 -8.21 12.91
C TYR A 12 12.27 -7.32 12.75
N GLY A 13 12.01 -6.47 13.75
CA GLY A 13 10.95 -5.47 13.73
C GLY A 13 11.11 -4.49 12.56
N LEU A 14 12.29 -3.88 12.44
CA LEU A 14 12.63 -2.96 11.35
C LEU A 14 12.56 -3.64 9.97
N MET A 15 13.03 -4.88 9.84
CA MET A 15 12.90 -5.65 8.60
C MET A 15 11.42 -5.86 8.23
N SER A 16 10.57 -6.25 9.19
CA SER A 16 9.13 -6.41 8.95
C SER A 16 8.44 -5.09 8.62
N LEU A 17 8.85 -3.99 9.26
CA LEU A 17 8.33 -2.64 9.01
C LEU A 17 8.61 -2.21 7.57
N ALA A 18 9.80 -2.50 7.04
CA ALA A 18 10.15 -2.22 5.66
C ALA A 18 9.21 -2.94 4.67
N VAL A 19 8.89 -4.22 4.93
CA VAL A 19 7.95 -4.99 4.11
C VAL A 19 6.53 -4.43 4.22
N ILE A 20 6.08 -4.07 5.42
CA ILE A 20 4.76 -3.46 5.65
C ILE A 20 4.64 -2.16 4.84
N VAL A 21 5.65 -1.28 4.90
CA VAL A 21 5.67 -0.03 4.14
C VAL A 21 5.63 -0.31 2.63
N LEU A 22 6.40 -1.27 2.14
CA LEU A 22 6.38 -1.68 0.74
C LEU A 22 4.98 -2.11 0.30
N ILE A 23 4.32 -2.98 1.07
CA ILE A 23 2.96 -3.46 0.77
C ILE A 23 1.97 -2.30 0.73
N LEU A 24 2.06 -1.35 1.67
CA LEU A 24 1.19 -0.17 1.69
C LEU A 24 1.40 0.71 0.45
N VAL A 25 2.65 0.93 0.04
CA VAL A 25 2.97 1.67 -1.19
C VAL A 25 2.39 0.96 -2.42
N MET A 26 2.54 -0.36 -2.52
CA MET A 26 1.96 -1.13 -3.61
C MET A 26 0.43 -1.11 -3.59
N ALA A 27 -0.19 -1.19 -2.42
CA ALA A 27 -1.64 -1.10 -2.29
C ALA A 27 -2.16 0.25 -2.82
N VAL A 28 -1.54 1.36 -2.43
CA VAL A 28 -1.90 2.69 -2.94
C VAL A 28 -1.67 2.79 -4.45
N PHE A 29 -0.56 2.27 -4.95
CA PHE A 29 -0.26 2.24 -6.39
C PHE A 29 -1.35 1.50 -7.18
N PHE A 30 -1.72 0.29 -6.75
CA PHE A 30 -2.75 -0.49 -7.42
C PHE A 30 -4.13 0.16 -7.33
N ILE A 31 -4.50 0.71 -6.16
CA ILE A 31 -5.77 1.47 -6.02
C ILE A 31 -5.80 2.62 -7.01
N ARG A 32 -4.73 3.41 -7.13
CA ARG A 32 -4.63 4.52 -8.10
C ARG A 32 -4.66 4.03 -9.54
N LEU A 33 -3.97 2.95 -9.86
CA LEU A 33 -3.93 2.35 -11.19
C LEU A 33 -5.33 1.87 -11.62
N PHE A 34 -6.04 1.14 -10.75
CA PHE A 34 -7.36 0.63 -11.05
C PHE A 34 -8.41 1.74 -11.10
N MET A 35 -8.36 2.71 -10.18
CA MET A 35 -9.26 3.87 -10.21
C MET A 35 -9.07 4.71 -11.47
N GLY A 36 -7.82 4.91 -11.91
CA GLY A 36 -7.50 5.60 -13.15
C GLY A 36 -8.09 4.92 -14.38
N LYS A 37 -7.93 3.59 -14.49
CA LYS A 37 -8.51 2.81 -15.61
C LYS A 37 -10.04 2.83 -15.60
N MET A 38 -10.68 2.72 -14.43
CA MET A 38 -12.14 2.79 -14.34
C MET A 38 -12.69 4.14 -14.77
N LYS A 39 -11.98 5.25 -14.46
CA LYS A 39 -12.37 6.58 -14.93
C LYS A 39 -12.32 6.70 -16.46
N THR A 40 -11.30 6.13 -17.09
CA THR A 40 -11.18 6.11 -18.56
C THR A 40 -12.32 5.31 -19.20
N ILE A 41 -12.60 4.10 -18.69
CA ILE A 41 -13.68 3.24 -19.20
C ILE A 41 -15.06 3.89 -19.02
N ALA A 42 -15.32 4.48 -17.86
CA ALA A 42 -16.61 5.13 -17.59
C ALA A 42 -16.84 6.39 -18.44
N ALA A 43 -15.77 7.10 -18.83
CA ALA A 43 -15.87 8.25 -19.73
C ALA A 43 -16.14 7.82 -21.17
N GLU A 44 -15.51 6.74 -21.63
CA GLU A 44 -15.69 6.19 -22.98
C GLU A 44 -17.05 5.47 -23.15
N ALA A 45 -17.64 4.96 -22.07
CA ALA A 45 -18.97 4.37 -22.08
C ALA A 45 -20.13 5.39 -22.18
N LEU A 46 -19.82 6.70 -22.13
CA LEU A 46 -20.79 7.80 -22.22
C LEU A 46 -20.68 8.61 -23.52
N GLU A 47 -19.79 8.25 -24.44
CA GLU A 47 -19.74 8.72 -25.83
C GLU A 47 -20.35 7.69 -26.78
#